data_AF-A0A927XWA0-F1
#
_entry.id   AF-A0A927XWA0-F1
#
_cell.length_a   1.000
_cell.length_b   1.000
_cell.length_c   1.000
_cell.angle_alpha   90.00
_cell.angle_beta   90.00
_cell.angle_gamma   90.00
#
_symmetry.space_group_name_H-M   'P 1'
#
loop_
_entity.id
_entity.type
_entity.pdbx_description
1 polymer ?
#
loop_
_entity_poly.entity_id
_entity_poly.type
_entity_poly.pdbx_seq_one_letter_code
_entity_poly.pdbx_strand_id
1 'polypeptide(L)'
;MSKIIGIDLGTTNSCVAVMEGGNPTVIANAEGARTTPSVVAFSKSGERLVGQVAKRQAVTNPDRTIISIKRDMGSDRRVEIDGKKYSPQEISAMVLQKLKADAESYLGETVTQAVITVPAYFSDSQRQATKDAGKIAGLEVLRIINEPTAAALAYGFDKEKEQKVMVYDLGGGTFDVSILEIGEGVLEVLATSGNNRLGGDDFDKRVMDYLVETFKKESGINLENDKMAMQRLKEAAEKAKIELSGVMSANINLPFITADETGPKHLDINLTRAKFEELIKDLVDSTANPVNQALSDAGLKATDLDKVLLVGGSTRVPMVEELVKKLTGKEPYKGVNPDECVAVGASIQAGVLAGDVKDLLLLDVTPLSLGIETYGGVFTKLIERNTTIPTKKSQVFSTAADGQTSVEVHVLQGEREMATYNKTLGRFQLTGIAPAPRGVPQIEVTFDIDANGIVHVSAKDMGTGNEQKITITSSSNLSEADIEKAVKEAEKFAAEDKQKKEEAEARNKAESLVYDTEKTLKELGDKVEAADRAKIEEEVGNVKKALEGNNTEEINKATEKLMTSFYDVSTKLYQQAGAQAGAQAEPQAEAQNTTANDDNVVDADYQVVDDEEQK
;
A
#
# COMPACT_ATOMS: atom_id res chain seq x y z
N MET A 1 -8.26 23.74 -1.42
CA MET A 1 -7.35 22.89 -0.60
C MET A 1 -7.27 21.56 -1.30
N SER A 2 -6.08 21.02 -1.52
CA SER A 2 -5.93 19.69 -2.12
C SER A 2 -6.67 18.65 -1.27
N LYS A 3 -7.34 17.69 -1.91
CA LYS A 3 -7.97 16.58 -1.20
C LYS A 3 -6.95 15.80 -0.35
N ILE A 4 -7.37 15.42 0.86
CA ILE A 4 -6.62 14.51 1.72
C ILE A 4 -7.08 13.08 1.37
N ILE A 5 -6.15 12.22 0.96
CA ILE A 5 -6.45 10.82 0.61
C ILE A 5 -6.23 9.89 1.80
N GLY A 6 -7.03 8.81 1.87
CA GLY A 6 -6.83 7.69 2.78
C GLY A 6 -6.11 6.55 2.08
N ILE A 7 -4.97 6.11 2.62
CA ILE A 7 -4.17 5.04 2.05
C ILE A 7 -4.11 3.86 3.02
N ASP A 8 -4.59 2.71 2.55
CA ASP A 8 -4.20 1.42 3.12
C ASP A 8 -2.89 0.95 2.49
N LEU A 9 -1.79 1.06 3.22
CA LEU A 9 -0.49 0.56 2.78
C LEU A 9 -0.31 -0.88 3.24
N GLY A 10 -0.92 -1.88 2.60
CA GLY A 10 -0.87 -3.26 3.08
C GLY A 10 0.42 -4.03 2.74
N THR A 11 0.63 -5.18 3.39
CA THR A 11 1.82 -6.05 3.14
C THR A 11 1.82 -6.62 1.73
N THR A 12 0.65 -7.05 1.24
CA THR A 12 0.50 -7.73 -0.06
C THR A 12 -0.13 -6.82 -1.10
N ASN A 13 -1.18 -6.10 -0.72
CA ASN A 13 -1.87 -5.14 -1.58
C ASN A 13 -2.05 -3.83 -0.80
N SER A 14 -2.08 -2.74 -1.52
CA SER A 14 -2.43 -1.42 -1.01
C SER A 14 -3.68 -0.89 -1.71
N CYS A 15 -4.40 0.00 -1.06
CA CYS A 15 -5.65 0.58 -1.54
C CYS A 15 -5.68 2.07 -1.21
N VAL A 16 -6.30 2.87 -2.06
CA VAL A 16 -6.42 4.33 -1.86
C VAL A 16 -7.87 4.76 -2.04
N ALA A 17 -8.33 5.63 -1.15
CA ALA A 17 -9.68 6.16 -1.14
C ALA A 17 -9.69 7.66 -0.82
N VAL A 18 -10.77 8.34 -1.16
CA VAL A 18 -10.96 9.79 -0.98
C VAL A 18 -12.39 10.08 -0.55
N MET A 19 -12.62 11.21 0.13
CA MET A 19 -13.96 11.69 0.45
C MET A 19 -14.51 12.58 -0.66
N GLU A 20 -15.62 12.15 -1.27
CA GLU A 20 -16.33 12.84 -2.34
C GLU A 20 -17.80 13.04 -1.99
N GLY A 21 -18.26 14.29 -1.96
CA GLY A 21 -19.66 14.60 -1.65
C GLY A 21 -20.15 14.02 -0.32
N GLY A 22 -19.26 13.90 0.67
CA GLY A 22 -19.56 13.30 1.98
C GLY A 22 -19.52 11.77 2.03
N ASN A 23 -19.19 11.10 0.93
CA ASN A 23 -19.06 9.64 0.88
C ASN A 23 -17.60 9.23 0.61
N PRO A 24 -17.12 8.14 1.23
CA PRO A 24 -15.81 7.58 0.90
C PRO A 24 -15.86 6.79 -0.42
N THR A 25 -14.96 7.11 -1.35
CA THR A 25 -14.80 6.46 -2.65
C THR A 25 -13.41 5.84 -2.77
N VAL A 26 -13.32 4.54 -3.06
CA VAL A 26 -12.05 3.88 -3.41
C VAL A 26 -11.72 4.16 -4.88
N ILE A 27 -10.48 4.56 -5.12
CA ILE A 27 -9.96 4.91 -6.44
C ILE A 27 -9.36 3.66 -7.09
N ALA A 28 -9.75 3.40 -8.34
CA ALA A 28 -9.11 2.36 -9.15
C ALA A 28 -7.75 2.84 -9.65
N ASN A 29 -6.75 1.96 -9.67
CA ASN A 29 -5.44 2.25 -10.24
C ASN A 29 -5.49 2.34 -11.77
N ALA A 30 -4.39 2.80 -12.38
CA ALA A 30 -4.23 2.87 -13.83
C ALA A 30 -4.49 1.53 -14.56
N GLU A 31 -4.32 0.40 -13.86
CA GLU A 31 -4.58 -0.94 -14.39
C GLU A 31 -6.06 -1.39 -14.25
N GLY A 32 -6.93 -0.54 -13.69
CA GLY A 32 -8.37 -0.78 -13.53
C GLY A 32 -8.74 -1.62 -12.29
N ALA A 33 -7.78 -1.95 -11.43
CA ALA A 33 -8.02 -2.67 -10.19
C ALA A 33 -8.21 -1.71 -9.01
N ARG A 34 -9.04 -2.12 -8.04
CA ARG A 34 -9.31 -1.33 -6.81
C ARG A 34 -8.23 -1.46 -5.75
N THR A 35 -7.30 -2.39 -5.95
CA THR A 35 -6.12 -2.57 -5.11
C THR A 35 -4.87 -2.70 -5.98
N THR A 36 -3.74 -2.27 -5.45
CA THR A 36 -2.44 -2.29 -6.11
C THR A 36 -1.51 -3.24 -5.34
N PRO A 37 -0.91 -4.26 -5.97
CA PRO A 37 0.06 -5.11 -5.30
C PRO A 37 1.21 -4.28 -4.68
N SER A 38 1.55 -4.56 -3.43
CA SER A 38 2.68 -3.91 -2.72
C SER A 38 4.01 -4.54 -3.16
N VAL A 39 4.28 -4.46 -4.46
CA VAL A 39 5.43 -5.06 -5.15
C VAL A 39 6.18 -3.96 -5.88
N VAL A 40 7.49 -3.93 -5.70
CA VAL A 40 8.41 -3.01 -6.38
C VAL A 40 9.45 -3.84 -7.11
N ALA A 41 9.74 -3.53 -8.36
CA ALA A 41 10.75 -4.24 -9.10
C ALA A 41 11.59 -3.29 -9.96
N PHE A 42 12.87 -3.62 -10.14
CA PHE A 42 13.79 -2.85 -10.94
C PHE A 42 14.08 -3.63 -12.23
N SER A 43 13.66 -3.07 -13.35
CA SER A 43 13.86 -3.68 -14.67
C SER A 43 15.35 -3.74 -15.02
N LYS A 44 15.71 -4.53 -16.03
CA LYS A 44 17.11 -4.61 -16.50
C LYS A 44 17.66 -3.28 -16.99
N SER A 45 16.81 -2.38 -17.50
CA SER A 45 17.17 -1.02 -17.93
C SER A 45 17.19 0.00 -16.78
N GLY A 46 16.96 -0.44 -15.54
CA GLY A 46 16.95 0.41 -14.35
C GLY A 46 15.63 1.15 -14.11
N GLU A 47 14.59 0.83 -14.87
CA GLU A 47 13.24 1.37 -14.65
C GLU A 47 12.60 0.78 -13.39
N ARG A 48 11.88 1.60 -12.64
CA ARG A 48 11.14 1.16 -11.45
C ARG A 48 9.72 0.80 -11.84
N LEU A 49 9.35 -0.45 -11.60
CA LEU A 49 8.00 -0.97 -11.79
C LEU A 49 7.36 -1.12 -10.41
N VAL A 50 6.10 -0.73 -10.29
CA VAL A 50 5.31 -0.86 -9.06
C VAL A 50 3.97 -1.52 -9.38
N GLY A 51 3.42 -2.27 -8.43
CA GLY A 51 2.09 -2.84 -8.59
C GLY A 51 2.04 -4.07 -9.49
N GLN A 52 1.03 -4.14 -10.34
CA GLN A 52 0.76 -5.32 -11.16
C GLN A 52 1.88 -5.60 -12.16
N VAL A 53 2.50 -4.56 -12.72
CA VAL A 53 3.61 -4.68 -13.66
C VAL A 53 4.84 -5.30 -12.97
N ALA A 54 5.14 -4.87 -11.74
CA ALA A 54 6.19 -5.44 -10.93
C ALA A 54 5.91 -6.91 -10.58
N LYS A 55 4.68 -7.22 -10.15
CA LYS A 55 4.26 -8.60 -9.83
C LYS A 55 4.40 -9.54 -11.04
N ARG A 56 4.04 -9.10 -12.25
CA ARG A 56 4.12 -9.92 -13.47
C ARG A 56 5.55 -10.36 -13.83
N GLN A 57 6.54 -9.52 -13.60
CA GLN A 57 7.93 -9.84 -13.96
C GLN A 57 8.69 -10.63 -12.88
N ALA A 58 8.11 -10.81 -11.69
CA ALA A 58 8.77 -11.38 -10.52
C ALA A 58 9.42 -12.74 -10.83
N VAL A 59 8.72 -13.62 -11.56
CA VAL A 59 9.22 -14.94 -12.01
C VAL A 59 10.55 -14.86 -12.74
N THR A 60 10.71 -13.89 -13.63
CA THR A 60 11.89 -13.75 -14.50
C THR A 60 12.95 -12.81 -13.93
N ASN A 61 12.63 -12.12 -12.84
CA ASN A 61 13.50 -11.12 -12.21
C ASN A 61 13.41 -11.16 -10.67
N PRO A 62 13.59 -12.33 -10.02
CA PRO A 62 13.35 -12.50 -8.60
C PRO A 62 14.33 -11.69 -7.73
N ASP A 63 15.59 -11.56 -8.16
CA ASP A 63 16.63 -10.83 -7.42
C ASP A 63 16.43 -9.31 -7.41
N ARG A 64 15.59 -8.79 -8.31
CA ARG A 64 15.30 -7.36 -8.41
C ARG A 64 13.84 -7.04 -8.18
N THR A 65 13.08 -7.98 -7.61
CA THR A 65 11.67 -7.80 -7.25
C THR A 65 11.50 -7.94 -5.75
N ILE A 66 10.99 -6.90 -5.12
CA ILE A 66 10.79 -6.78 -3.68
C ILE A 66 9.30 -6.92 -3.39
N ILE A 67 8.99 -7.84 -2.48
CA ILE A 67 7.64 -8.12 -1.99
C ILE A 67 7.62 -8.10 -0.47
N SER A 68 6.43 -7.89 0.12
CA SER A 68 6.20 -8.00 1.57
C SER A 68 7.10 -7.07 2.42
N ILE A 69 7.57 -5.96 1.85
CA ILE A 69 8.54 -5.07 2.52
C ILE A 69 7.99 -4.47 3.81
N LYS A 70 6.65 -4.36 3.92
CA LYS A 70 5.97 -3.85 5.12
C LYS A 70 6.35 -4.63 6.38
N ARG A 71 6.65 -5.93 6.28
CA ARG A 71 7.07 -6.75 7.43
C ARG A 71 8.38 -6.24 8.05
N ASP A 72 9.19 -5.50 7.31
CA ASP A 72 10.50 -5.00 7.74
C ASP A 72 10.53 -3.50 8.00
N MET A 73 9.37 -2.83 8.03
CA MET A 73 9.27 -1.44 8.45
C MET A 73 9.86 -1.27 9.85
N GLY A 74 10.64 -0.20 10.04
CA GLY A 74 11.35 0.08 11.30
C GLY A 74 12.59 -0.80 11.55
N SER A 75 12.97 -1.70 10.64
CA SER A 75 14.21 -2.49 10.74
C SER A 75 15.40 -1.84 10.00
N ASP A 76 16.60 -2.33 10.29
CA ASP A 76 17.86 -1.94 9.65
C ASP A 76 18.11 -2.69 8.34
N ARG A 77 17.20 -3.58 7.92
CA ARG A 77 17.27 -4.30 6.64
C ARG A 77 17.53 -3.29 5.51
N ARG A 78 18.39 -3.69 4.58
CA ARG A 78 18.62 -2.98 3.33
C ARG A 78 18.51 -3.96 2.17
N VAL A 79 17.80 -3.56 1.13
CA VAL A 79 17.73 -4.28 -0.14
C VAL A 79 18.75 -3.66 -1.08
N GLU A 80 19.69 -4.45 -1.57
CA GLU A 80 20.71 -3.98 -2.51
C GLU A 80 20.27 -4.26 -3.95
N ILE A 81 20.18 -3.22 -4.76
CA ILE A 81 19.86 -3.28 -6.18
C ILE A 81 20.89 -2.45 -6.94
N ASP A 82 21.61 -3.07 -7.86
CA ASP A 82 22.65 -2.44 -8.70
C ASP A 82 23.67 -1.61 -7.89
N GLY A 83 24.07 -2.12 -6.72
CA GLY A 83 25.03 -1.45 -5.82
C GLY A 83 24.44 -0.33 -4.95
N LYS A 84 23.14 -0.03 -5.07
CA LYS A 84 22.42 0.90 -4.18
C LYS A 84 21.63 0.14 -3.11
N LYS A 85 21.73 0.61 -1.87
CA LYS A 85 21.03 0.04 -0.71
C LYS A 85 19.78 0.86 -0.41
N TYR A 86 18.63 0.23 -0.55
CA TYR A 86 17.32 0.80 -0.25
C TYR A 86 16.82 0.32 1.12
N SER A 87 16.28 1.24 1.89
CA SER A 87 15.55 0.99 3.13
C SER A 87 14.11 0.51 2.85
N PRO A 88 13.46 -0.16 3.81
CA PRO A 88 12.04 -0.48 3.73
C PRO A 88 11.17 0.75 3.45
N GLN A 89 11.51 1.89 4.05
CA GLN A 89 10.82 3.17 3.87
C GLN A 89 10.91 3.66 2.42
N GLU A 90 12.08 3.58 1.79
CA GLU A 90 12.25 3.97 0.39
C GLU A 90 11.46 3.06 -0.56
N ILE A 91 11.44 1.74 -0.32
CA ILE A 91 10.65 0.82 -1.14
C ILE A 91 9.14 1.05 -0.93
N SER A 92 8.69 1.22 0.32
CA SER A 92 7.29 1.57 0.61
C SER A 92 6.89 2.92 0.02
N ALA A 93 7.80 3.90 -0.01
CA ALA A 93 7.56 5.19 -0.64
C ALA A 93 7.29 5.05 -2.15
N MET A 94 7.94 4.11 -2.85
CA MET A 94 7.64 3.84 -4.26
C MET A 94 6.21 3.32 -4.46
N VAL A 95 5.69 2.51 -3.53
CA VAL A 95 4.28 2.07 -3.54
C VAL A 95 3.35 3.26 -3.28
N LEU A 96 3.66 4.09 -2.29
CA LEU A 96 2.89 5.30 -1.96
C LEU A 96 2.88 6.32 -3.12
N GLN A 97 4.01 6.47 -3.84
CA GLN A 97 4.10 7.32 -5.03
C GLN A 97 3.16 6.84 -6.15
N LYS A 98 3.06 5.52 -6.39
CA LYS A 98 2.11 4.97 -7.36
C LYS A 98 0.66 5.25 -6.95
N LEU A 99 0.31 5.03 -5.68
CA LEU A 99 -1.04 5.30 -5.16
C LEU A 99 -1.40 6.80 -5.23
N LYS A 100 -0.43 7.66 -4.90
CA LYS A 100 -0.57 9.11 -5.08
C LYS A 100 -0.81 9.47 -6.54
N ALA A 101 -0.01 8.95 -7.47
CA ALA A 101 -0.17 9.23 -8.89
C ALA A 101 -1.52 8.73 -9.45
N ASP A 102 -1.99 7.56 -9.00
CA ASP A 102 -3.32 7.05 -9.35
C ASP A 102 -4.43 7.98 -8.82
N ALA A 103 -4.30 8.47 -7.58
CA ALA A 103 -5.25 9.42 -7.00
C ALA A 103 -5.22 10.79 -7.71
N GLU A 104 -4.04 11.31 -8.05
CA GLU A 104 -3.89 12.56 -8.81
C GLU A 104 -4.50 12.44 -10.21
N SER A 105 -4.29 11.31 -10.89
CA SER A 105 -4.90 11.04 -12.19
C SER A 105 -6.43 10.95 -12.12
N TYR A 106 -6.97 10.43 -11.02
CA TYR A 106 -8.42 10.34 -10.81
C TYR A 106 -9.04 11.70 -10.49
N LEU A 107 -8.39 12.48 -9.62
CA LEU A 107 -8.90 13.76 -9.12
C LEU A 107 -8.66 14.92 -10.09
N GLY A 108 -7.67 14.81 -10.99
CA GLY A 108 -7.25 15.90 -11.87
C GLY A 108 -6.50 17.03 -11.16
N GLU A 109 -6.04 16.81 -9.93
CA GLU A 109 -5.29 17.78 -9.13
C GLU A 109 -4.14 17.11 -8.36
N THR A 110 -3.15 17.90 -7.92
CA THR A 110 -2.02 17.42 -7.12
C THR A 110 -2.46 17.04 -5.71
N VAL A 111 -2.02 15.88 -5.22
CA VAL A 111 -2.29 15.38 -3.88
C VAL A 111 -1.05 15.53 -3.01
N THR A 112 -1.17 16.30 -1.93
CA THR A 112 -0.04 16.59 -1.04
C THR A 112 -0.21 16.05 0.37
N GLN A 113 -1.41 15.61 0.75
CA GLN A 113 -1.75 15.23 2.12
C GLN A 113 -2.41 13.85 2.17
N ALA A 114 -2.06 13.05 3.18
CA ALA A 114 -2.62 11.72 3.35
C ALA A 114 -2.82 11.30 4.81
N VAL A 115 -3.79 10.41 5.01
CA VAL A 115 -3.88 9.53 6.18
C VAL A 115 -3.41 8.15 5.75
N ILE A 116 -2.45 7.56 6.48
CA ILE A 116 -1.84 6.26 6.12
C ILE A 116 -2.10 5.26 7.24
N THR A 117 -2.48 4.04 6.87
CA THR A 117 -2.77 2.98 7.83
C THR A 117 -1.53 2.21 8.29
N VAL A 118 -1.60 1.66 9.51
CA VAL A 118 -0.63 0.72 10.07
C VAL A 118 -1.35 -0.36 10.90
N PRO A 119 -0.76 -1.55 11.05
CA PRO A 119 -1.26 -2.57 11.98
C PRO A 119 -1.36 -1.99 13.39
N ALA A 120 -2.43 -2.33 14.12
CA ALA A 120 -2.67 -1.75 15.46
C ALA A 120 -1.51 -2.05 16.41
N TYR A 121 -0.90 -3.24 16.27
CA TYR A 121 0.19 -3.69 17.12
C TYR A 121 1.59 -3.21 16.67
N PHE A 122 1.69 -2.30 15.69
CA PHE A 122 2.98 -1.70 15.30
C PHE A 122 3.62 -0.90 16.44
N SER A 123 4.94 -1.09 16.62
CA SER A 123 5.74 -0.28 17.54
C SER A 123 5.95 1.14 17.01
N ASP A 124 6.37 2.05 17.89
CA ASP A 124 6.67 3.44 17.53
C ASP A 124 7.63 3.55 16.34
N SER A 125 8.71 2.75 16.33
CA SER A 125 9.67 2.70 15.21
C SER A 125 9.06 2.33 13.87
N GLN A 126 8.05 1.46 13.87
CA GLN A 126 7.37 1.05 12.64
C GLN A 126 6.41 2.13 12.17
N ARG A 127 5.70 2.79 13.10
CA ARG A 127 4.82 3.95 12.83
C ARG A 127 5.60 5.11 12.25
N GLN A 128 6.73 5.46 12.85
CA GLN A 128 7.60 6.52 12.36
C GLN A 128 8.18 6.17 10.97
N ALA A 129 8.62 4.92 10.77
CA ALA A 129 9.10 4.48 9.46
C ALA A 129 8.01 4.61 8.37
N THR A 130 6.75 4.29 8.67
CA THR A 130 5.63 4.48 7.73
C THR A 130 5.38 5.96 7.45
N LYS A 131 5.45 6.81 8.47
CA LYS A 131 5.36 8.27 8.32
C LYS A 131 6.48 8.82 7.43
N ASP A 132 7.71 8.34 7.63
CA ASP A 132 8.87 8.70 6.82
C ASP A 132 8.69 8.26 5.36
N ALA A 133 8.15 7.06 5.12
CA ALA A 133 7.84 6.58 3.77
C ALA A 133 6.83 7.51 3.05
N GLY A 134 5.80 7.99 3.77
CA GLY A 134 4.87 9.00 3.25
C GLY A 134 5.58 10.31 2.89
N LYS A 135 6.46 10.79 3.76
CA LYS A 135 7.27 12.00 3.49
C LYS A 135 8.17 11.82 2.26
N ILE A 136 8.85 10.68 2.12
CA ILE A 136 9.68 10.34 0.94
C ILE A 136 8.83 10.30 -0.33
N ALA A 137 7.58 9.85 -0.23
CA ALA A 137 6.63 9.85 -1.36
C ALA A 137 6.07 11.23 -1.71
N GLY A 138 6.46 12.29 -0.99
CA GLY A 138 5.94 13.65 -1.20
C GLY A 138 4.52 13.83 -0.67
N LEU A 139 4.18 13.13 0.42
CA LEU A 139 2.92 13.28 1.16
C LEU A 139 3.21 13.82 2.56
N GLU A 140 2.50 14.88 2.95
CA GLU A 140 2.32 15.28 4.34
C GLU A 140 1.38 14.29 5.01
N VAL A 141 1.94 13.45 5.88
CA VAL A 141 1.17 12.46 6.64
C VAL A 141 0.51 13.13 7.84
N LEU A 142 -0.76 13.48 7.69
CA LEU A 142 -1.54 14.19 8.71
C LEU A 142 -1.92 13.30 9.88
N ARG A 143 -2.14 12.01 9.63
CA ARG A 143 -2.45 11.01 10.66
C ARG A 143 -1.94 9.63 10.25
N ILE A 144 -1.37 8.91 11.21
CA ILE A 144 -1.22 7.45 11.15
C ILE A 144 -2.41 6.84 11.89
N ILE A 145 -3.19 5.99 11.21
CA ILE A 145 -4.38 5.34 11.79
C ILE A 145 -4.19 3.83 11.87
N ASN A 146 -4.71 3.20 12.92
CA ASN A 146 -4.68 1.75 13.07
C ASN A 146 -5.66 1.08 12.08
N GLU A 147 -5.24 -0.01 11.43
CA GLU A 147 -6.03 -0.73 10.42
C GLU A 147 -7.41 -1.19 10.96
N PRO A 148 -7.50 -1.84 12.14
CA PRO A 148 -8.80 -2.20 12.72
C PRO A 148 -9.68 -1.01 13.04
N THR A 149 -9.09 0.10 13.50
CA THR A 149 -9.80 1.36 13.76
C THR A 149 -10.36 1.95 12.47
N ALA A 150 -9.59 1.95 11.39
CA ALA A 150 -10.06 2.37 10.07
C ALA A 150 -11.21 1.47 9.56
N ALA A 151 -11.07 0.16 9.67
CA ALA A 151 -12.15 -0.76 9.30
C ALA A 151 -13.43 -0.52 10.12
N ALA A 152 -13.30 -0.21 11.42
CA ALA A 152 -14.43 0.14 12.28
C ALA A 152 -15.07 1.48 11.87
N LEU A 153 -14.28 2.48 11.45
CA LEU A 153 -14.82 3.72 10.88
C LEU A 153 -15.64 3.44 9.62
N ALA A 154 -15.13 2.61 8.70
CA ALA A 154 -15.84 2.24 7.50
C ALA A 154 -17.18 1.52 7.79
N TYR A 155 -17.25 0.78 8.90
CA TYR A 155 -18.47 0.13 9.37
C TYR A 155 -19.44 1.09 10.09
N GLY A 156 -18.89 1.98 10.91
CA GLY A 156 -19.60 2.69 11.97
C GLY A 156 -19.92 4.15 11.69
N PHE A 157 -19.35 4.79 10.66
CA PHE A 157 -19.50 6.24 10.48
C PHE A 157 -20.94 6.70 10.24
N ASP A 158 -21.82 5.82 9.77
CA ASP A 158 -23.24 6.06 9.50
C ASP A 158 -24.16 5.40 10.57
N LYS A 159 -23.60 4.89 11.67
CA LYS A 159 -24.34 4.13 12.69
C LYS A 159 -24.57 4.97 13.94
N GLU A 160 -25.83 5.14 14.31
CA GLU A 160 -26.22 5.88 15.52
C GLU A 160 -26.31 5.00 16.77
N LYS A 161 -26.51 3.68 16.61
CA LYS A 161 -26.72 2.76 17.74
C LYS A 161 -25.41 2.32 18.35
N GLU A 162 -25.36 2.37 19.67
CA GLU A 162 -24.28 1.78 20.48
C GLU A 162 -24.14 0.28 20.22
N GLN A 163 -22.93 -0.14 19.87
CA GLN A 163 -22.56 -1.53 19.57
C GLN A 163 -21.12 -1.82 19.96
N LYS A 164 -20.90 -3.00 20.53
CA LYS A 164 -19.57 -3.56 20.77
C LYS A 164 -19.15 -4.44 19.61
N VAL A 165 -18.06 -4.09 18.96
CA VAL A 165 -17.61 -4.73 17.74
C VAL A 165 -16.21 -5.29 17.94
N MET A 166 -15.99 -6.52 17.49
CA MET A 166 -14.64 -7.06 17.33
C MET A 166 -14.24 -6.97 15.86
N VAL A 167 -13.13 -6.31 15.59
CA VAL A 167 -12.47 -6.36 14.28
C VAL A 167 -11.37 -7.42 14.36
N TYR A 168 -11.44 -8.42 13.50
CA TYR A 168 -10.42 -9.46 13.33
C TYR A 168 -9.79 -9.23 11.95
N ASP A 169 -8.58 -8.67 11.95
CA ASP A 169 -7.84 -8.34 10.74
C ASP A 169 -6.70 -9.34 10.53
N LEU A 170 -6.85 -10.22 9.55
CA LEU A 170 -5.81 -11.17 9.15
C LEU A 170 -5.42 -10.90 7.70
N GLY A 171 -4.35 -10.14 7.54
CA GLY A 171 -3.84 -9.71 6.26
C GLY A 171 -2.77 -10.64 5.68
N GLY A 172 -1.93 -10.06 4.82
CA GLY A 172 -0.81 -10.75 4.18
C GLY A 172 0.38 -11.02 5.08
N GLY A 173 0.62 -10.21 6.12
CA GLY A 173 1.81 -10.35 6.97
C GLY A 173 1.63 -10.08 8.45
N THR A 174 0.48 -9.53 8.84
CA THR A 174 0.12 -9.14 10.20
C THR A 174 -1.28 -9.65 10.55
N PHE A 175 -1.47 -9.88 11.85
CA PHE A 175 -2.75 -10.20 12.45
C PHE A 175 -3.02 -9.20 13.57
N ASP A 176 -4.16 -8.52 13.53
CA ASP A 176 -4.62 -7.65 14.60
C ASP A 176 -6.05 -8.02 15.01
N VAL A 177 -6.35 -7.79 16.28
CA VAL A 177 -7.70 -7.85 16.82
C VAL A 177 -7.94 -6.65 17.71
N SER A 178 -9.03 -5.93 17.46
CA SER A 178 -9.45 -4.80 18.28
C SER A 178 -10.90 -4.94 18.68
N ILE A 179 -11.19 -4.60 19.93
CA ILE A 179 -12.54 -4.50 20.47
C ILE A 179 -12.88 -3.02 20.57
N LEU A 180 -13.98 -2.61 19.95
CA LEU A 180 -14.41 -1.23 19.88
C LEU A 180 -15.85 -1.08 20.36
N GLU A 181 -16.14 0.08 20.93
CA GLU A 181 -17.48 0.57 21.18
C GLU A 181 -17.79 1.67 20.17
N ILE A 182 -18.90 1.53 19.45
CA ILE A 182 -19.32 2.43 18.36
C ILE A 182 -20.73 2.91 18.69
N GLY A 183 -20.96 4.22 18.82
CA GLY A 183 -22.29 4.77 19.06
C GLY A 183 -22.29 6.28 19.13
N GLU A 184 -23.41 6.90 18.73
CA GLU A 184 -23.65 8.36 18.84
C GLU A 184 -22.49 9.24 18.30
N GLY A 185 -21.85 8.81 17.21
CA GLY A 185 -20.71 9.54 16.61
C GLY A 185 -19.38 9.37 17.36
N VAL A 186 -19.31 8.50 18.37
CA VAL A 186 -18.08 8.15 19.08
C VAL A 186 -17.64 6.74 18.67
N LEU A 187 -16.36 6.59 18.32
CA LEU A 187 -15.69 5.30 18.23
C LEU A 187 -14.58 5.24 19.27
N GLU A 188 -14.69 4.32 20.21
CA GLU A 188 -13.70 4.09 21.25
C GLU A 188 -13.10 2.70 21.10
N VAL A 189 -11.77 2.63 21.00
CA VAL A 189 -11.04 1.37 21.07
C VAL A 189 -10.91 0.98 22.54
N LEU A 190 -11.54 -0.12 22.94
CA LEU A 190 -11.49 -0.62 24.32
C LEU A 190 -10.21 -1.42 24.57
N ALA A 191 -9.81 -2.23 23.60
CA ALA A 191 -8.59 -3.01 23.67
C ALA A 191 -8.10 -3.43 22.28
N THR A 192 -6.79 -3.62 22.16
CA THR A 192 -6.17 -4.17 20.95
C THR A 192 -5.06 -5.17 21.30
N SER A 193 -4.90 -6.19 20.46
CA SER A 193 -3.82 -7.18 20.54
C SER A 193 -3.51 -7.70 19.14
N GLY A 194 -2.36 -8.33 18.93
CA GLY A 194 -2.03 -8.84 17.61
C GLY A 194 -0.72 -9.60 17.52
N ASN A 195 -0.28 -9.85 16.29
CA ASN A 195 0.99 -10.43 15.91
C ASN A 195 1.49 -9.82 14.58
N ASN A 196 2.55 -9.02 14.65
CA ASN A 196 3.15 -8.33 13.50
C ASN A 196 3.91 -9.26 12.51
N ARG A 197 3.99 -10.57 12.79
CA ARG A 197 4.68 -11.57 11.97
C ARG A 197 3.80 -12.82 11.78
N LEU A 198 2.53 -12.61 11.49
CA LEU A 198 1.56 -13.67 11.18
C LEU A 198 0.59 -13.22 10.09
N GLY A 199 0.51 -13.93 8.97
CA GLY A 199 -0.45 -13.63 7.91
C GLY A 199 -0.38 -14.59 6.72
N GLY A 200 -0.94 -14.15 5.58
CA GLY A 200 -1.04 -14.93 4.35
C GLY A 200 0.30 -15.39 3.76
N ASP A 201 1.38 -14.62 3.93
CA ASP A 201 2.74 -14.99 3.54
C ASP A 201 3.23 -16.24 4.29
N ASP A 202 2.85 -16.40 5.55
CA ASP A 202 3.22 -17.56 6.36
C ASP A 202 2.42 -18.79 5.91
N PHE A 203 1.18 -18.60 5.46
CA PHE A 203 0.36 -19.67 4.89
C PHE A 203 0.96 -20.14 3.55
N ASP A 204 1.36 -19.19 2.70
CA ASP A 204 2.03 -19.48 1.44
C ASP A 204 3.32 -20.27 1.68
N LYS A 205 4.11 -19.87 2.69
CA LYS A 205 5.33 -20.59 3.07
C LYS A 205 5.03 -22.05 3.45
N ARG A 206 3.96 -22.34 4.22
CA ARG A 206 3.60 -23.72 4.58
C ARG A 206 3.27 -24.58 3.36
N VAL A 207 2.57 -24.00 2.39
CA VAL A 207 2.29 -24.68 1.12
C VAL A 207 3.59 -24.88 0.33
N MET A 208 4.44 -23.86 0.22
CA MET A 208 5.75 -23.98 -0.45
C MET A 208 6.63 -25.07 0.18
N ASP A 209 6.77 -25.08 1.50
CA ASP A 209 7.56 -26.08 2.23
C ASP A 209 7.03 -27.50 1.92
N TYR A 210 5.71 -27.69 1.91
CA TYR A 210 5.07 -28.95 1.53
C TYR A 210 5.34 -29.36 0.08
N LEU A 211 5.26 -28.42 -0.87
CA LEU A 211 5.54 -28.67 -2.28
C LEU A 211 7.01 -29.06 -2.51
N VAL A 212 7.93 -28.33 -1.88
CA VAL A 212 9.38 -28.61 -1.95
C VAL A 212 9.68 -29.99 -1.37
N GLU A 213 9.14 -30.32 -0.20
CA GLU A 213 9.37 -31.62 0.44
C GLU A 213 8.80 -32.77 -0.41
N THR A 214 7.59 -32.60 -0.96
CA THR A 214 6.94 -33.61 -1.81
C THR A 214 7.71 -33.81 -3.11
N PHE A 215 8.07 -32.73 -3.80
CA PHE A 215 8.85 -32.80 -5.03
C PHE A 215 10.22 -33.42 -4.80
N LYS A 216 10.88 -33.12 -3.68
CA LYS A 216 12.16 -33.74 -3.30
C LYS A 216 12.02 -35.24 -3.04
N LYS A 217 10.93 -35.69 -2.42
CA LYS A 217 10.65 -37.12 -2.22
C LYS A 217 10.42 -37.86 -3.53
N GLU A 218 9.75 -37.23 -4.50
CA GLU A 218 9.40 -37.86 -5.78
C GLU A 218 10.54 -37.82 -6.81
N SER A 219 11.27 -36.72 -6.88
CA SER A 219 12.31 -36.48 -7.91
C SER A 219 13.74 -36.63 -7.40
N GLY A 220 13.95 -36.57 -6.08
CA GLY A 220 15.27 -36.48 -5.46
C GLY A 220 15.91 -35.08 -5.51
N ILE A 221 15.25 -34.09 -6.12
CA ILE A 221 15.82 -32.75 -6.34
C ILE A 221 15.30 -31.75 -5.29
N ASN A 222 16.20 -30.95 -4.72
CA ASN A 222 15.84 -29.85 -3.83
C ASN A 222 15.72 -28.53 -4.59
N LEU A 223 14.53 -27.94 -4.64
CA LEU A 223 14.26 -26.68 -5.33
C LEU A 223 14.67 -25.42 -4.53
N GLU A 224 14.99 -25.54 -3.24
CA GLU A 224 15.27 -24.39 -2.35
C GLU A 224 16.39 -23.47 -2.84
N ASN A 225 17.37 -24.02 -3.57
CA ASN A 225 18.50 -23.26 -4.08
C ASN A 225 18.25 -22.63 -5.46
N ASP A 226 17.14 -22.98 -6.12
CA ASP A 226 16.75 -22.41 -7.40
C ASP A 226 15.75 -21.26 -7.18
N LYS A 227 16.26 -20.03 -7.25
CA LYS A 227 15.45 -18.83 -7.01
C LYS A 227 14.28 -18.68 -7.99
N MET A 228 14.46 -19.09 -9.25
CA MET A 228 13.39 -19.01 -10.25
C MET A 228 12.31 -20.05 -9.94
N ALA A 229 12.70 -21.27 -9.59
CA ALA A 229 11.76 -22.29 -9.16
C ALA A 229 11.00 -21.87 -7.89
N MET A 230 11.71 -21.32 -6.90
CA MET A 230 11.11 -20.85 -5.64
C MET A 230 10.12 -19.69 -5.85
N GLN A 231 10.40 -18.77 -6.77
CA GLN A 231 9.46 -17.69 -7.11
C GLN A 231 8.20 -18.24 -7.79
N ARG A 232 8.35 -19.19 -8.72
CA ARG A 232 7.20 -19.87 -9.37
C ARG A 232 6.38 -20.67 -8.37
N LEU A 233 7.04 -21.35 -7.42
CA LEU A 233 6.39 -22.05 -6.32
C LEU A 233 5.61 -21.09 -5.44
N LYS A 234 6.15 -19.92 -5.11
CA LYS A 234 5.46 -18.91 -4.29
C LYS A 234 4.15 -18.46 -4.96
N GLU A 235 4.20 -18.10 -6.23
CA GLU A 235 3.00 -17.67 -6.97
C GLU A 235 1.95 -18.79 -7.09
N ALA A 236 2.39 -20.02 -7.35
CA ALA A 236 1.50 -21.16 -7.45
C ALA A 236 0.89 -21.55 -6.08
N ALA A 237 1.67 -21.44 -5.00
CA ALA A 237 1.21 -21.66 -3.64
C ALA A 237 0.17 -20.62 -3.21
N GLU A 238 0.42 -19.33 -3.45
CA GLU A 238 -0.53 -18.24 -3.18
C GLU A 238 -1.83 -18.48 -3.95
N LYS A 239 -1.73 -18.80 -5.25
CA LYS A 239 -2.90 -19.08 -6.09
C LYS A 239 -3.71 -20.28 -5.58
N ALA A 240 -3.05 -21.39 -5.27
CA ALA A 240 -3.73 -22.58 -4.75
C ALA A 240 -4.39 -22.32 -3.40
N LYS A 241 -3.74 -21.60 -2.49
CA LYS A 241 -4.31 -21.15 -1.21
C LYS A 241 -5.62 -20.38 -1.42
N ILE A 242 -5.62 -19.42 -2.35
CA ILE A 242 -6.79 -18.60 -2.66
C ILE A 242 -7.90 -19.47 -3.26
N GLU A 243 -7.58 -20.32 -4.24
CA GLU A 243 -8.55 -21.25 -4.85
C GLU A 243 -9.20 -22.17 -3.81
N LEU A 244 -8.41 -22.73 -2.89
CA LEU A 244 -8.89 -23.62 -1.83
C LEU A 244 -9.84 -22.97 -0.83
N SER A 245 -9.93 -21.64 -0.81
CA SER A 245 -10.97 -20.93 -0.04
C SER A 245 -12.36 -21.10 -0.67
N GLY A 246 -12.44 -21.30 -1.98
CA GLY A 246 -13.68 -21.53 -2.73
C GLY A 246 -13.94 -23.00 -3.10
N VAL A 247 -12.88 -23.77 -3.39
CA VAL A 247 -12.98 -25.18 -3.84
C VAL A 247 -12.34 -26.16 -2.86
N MET A 248 -12.63 -27.46 -3.00
CA MET A 248 -12.12 -28.51 -2.10
C MET A 248 -10.73 -29.04 -2.50
N SER A 249 -10.29 -28.79 -3.73
CA SER A 249 -8.97 -29.20 -4.23
C SER A 249 -8.51 -28.24 -5.32
N ALA A 250 -7.20 -27.96 -5.37
CA ALA A 250 -6.54 -27.16 -6.39
C ALA A 250 -5.34 -27.94 -6.95
N ASN A 251 -5.21 -27.95 -8.27
CA ASN A 251 -4.09 -28.60 -8.94
C ASN A 251 -2.95 -27.58 -9.16
N ILE A 252 -1.77 -27.91 -8.64
CA ILE A 252 -0.56 -27.11 -8.75
C ILE A 252 0.31 -27.77 -9.81
N ASN A 253 0.27 -27.21 -11.02
CA ASN A 253 1.02 -27.73 -12.16
C ASN A 253 2.05 -26.69 -12.64
N LEU A 254 3.33 -27.01 -12.42
CA LEU A 254 4.48 -26.21 -12.82
C LEU A 254 5.36 -27.04 -13.78
N PRO A 255 5.11 -26.93 -15.10
CA PRO A 255 5.93 -27.62 -16.07
C PRO A 255 7.33 -26.98 -16.15
N PHE A 256 8.36 -27.79 -16.42
CA PHE A 256 9.75 -27.32 -16.54
C PHE A 256 10.17 -26.52 -15.29
N ILE A 257 9.85 -27.04 -14.10
CA ILE A 257 10.20 -26.36 -12.84
C ILE A 257 11.71 -26.39 -12.59
N THR A 258 12.38 -27.46 -13.03
CA THR A 258 13.83 -27.64 -12.99
C THR A 258 14.25 -28.69 -14.02
N ALA A 259 15.53 -29.05 -14.10
CA ALA A 259 16.05 -30.11 -14.97
C ALA A 259 17.20 -30.87 -14.27
N ASP A 260 17.37 -32.15 -14.64
CA ASP A 260 18.51 -32.98 -14.26
C ASP A 260 19.14 -33.67 -15.49
N GLU A 261 20.07 -34.60 -15.27
CA GLU A 261 20.73 -35.38 -16.33
C GLU A 261 19.74 -36.21 -17.18
N THR A 262 18.55 -36.51 -16.65
CA THR A 262 17.50 -37.27 -17.33
C THR A 262 16.53 -36.38 -18.11
N GLY A 263 16.65 -35.06 -17.98
CA GLY A 263 15.86 -34.07 -18.71
C GLY A 263 15.04 -33.13 -17.81
N PRO A 264 14.07 -32.39 -18.39
CA PRO A 264 13.24 -31.46 -17.63
C PRO A 264 12.32 -32.19 -16.64
N LYS A 265 12.07 -31.54 -15.50
CA LYS A 265 11.14 -32.00 -14.47
C LYS A 265 9.94 -31.08 -14.37
N HIS A 266 8.82 -31.67 -13.98
CA HIS A 266 7.54 -31.01 -13.80
C HIS A 266 7.07 -31.28 -12.38
N LEU A 267 6.41 -30.31 -11.76
CA LEU A 267 5.69 -30.50 -10.51
C LEU A 267 4.21 -30.53 -10.83
N ASP A 268 3.53 -31.61 -10.47
CA ASP A 268 2.09 -31.78 -10.62
C ASP A 268 1.52 -32.38 -9.34
N ILE A 269 1.00 -31.51 -8.47
CA ILE A 269 0.51 -31.88 -7.14
C ILE A 269 -0.93 -31.41 -6.99
N ASN A 270 -1.84 -32.32 -6.63
CA ASN A 270 -3.20 -31.97 -6.26
C ASN A 270 -3.28 -31.71 -4.74
N LEU A 271 -3.44 -30.45 -4.35
CA LEU A 271 -3.57 -30.04 -2.95
C LEU A 271 -5.05 -29.98 -2.57
N THR A 272 -5.44 -30.66 -1.49
CA THR A 272 -6.81 -30.61 -0.96
C THR A 272 -6.96 -29.51 0.10
N ARG A 273 -8.17 -28.99 0.30
CA ARG A 273 -8.48 -28.01 1.36
C ARG A 273 -8.10 -28.58 2.72
N ALA A 274 -8.46 -29.83 2.99
CA ALA A 274 -8.14 -30.51 4.25
C ALA A 274 -6.62 -30.56 4.51
N LYS A 275 -5.81 -30.82 3.48
CA LYS A 275 -4.36 -30.81 3.62
C LYS A 275 -3.81 -29.39 3.83
N PHE A 276 -4.30 -28.41 3.08
CA PHE A 276 -3.93 -27.01 3.30
C PHE A 276 -4.25 -26.55 4.72
N GLU A 277 -5.46 -26.83 5.20
CA GLU A 277 -5.91 -26.55 6.56
C GLU A 277 -5.06 -27.24 7.62
N GLU A 278 -4.66 -28.49 7.41
CA GLU A 278 -3.70 -29.20 8.27
C GLU A 278 -2.35 -28.45 8.35
N LEU A 279 -1.85 -27.95 7.22
CA LEU A 279 -0.54 -27.27 7.12
C LEU A 279 -0.51 -25.90 7.83
N ILE A 280 -1.64 -25.22 7.96
CA ILE A 280 -1.73 -23.89 8.57
C ILE A 280 -2.41 -23.88 9.95
N LYS A 281 -2.84 -25.05 10.43
CA LYS A 281 -3.72 -25.15 11.61
C LYS A 281 -3.15 -24.44 12.84
N ASP A 282 -1.87 -24.64 13.14
CA ASP A 282 -1.18 -24.02 14.27
C ASP A 282 -1.11 -22.49 14.14
N LEU A 283 -0.94 -21.97 12.91
CA LEU A 283 -0.93 -20.53 12.65
C LEU A 283 -2.32 -19.93 12.90
N VAL A 284 -3.38 -20.57 12.41
CA VAL A 284 -4.75 -20.13 12.64
C VAL A 284 -5.12 -20.23 14.12
N ASP A 285 -4.85 -21.36 14.78
CA ASP A 285 -5.08 -21.56 16.21
C ASP A 285 -4.37 -20.49 17.06
N SER A 286 -3.17 -20.06 16.66
CA SER A 286 -2.39 -19.06 17.40
C SER A 286 -3.09 -17.69 17.50
N THR A 287 -4.01 -17.38 16.57
CA THR A 287 -4.79 -16.14 16.58
C THR A 287 -5.82 -16.08 17.73
N ALA A 288 -6.19 -17.22 18.31
CA ALA A 288 -7.12 -17.27 19.43
C ALA A 288 -6.57 -16.59 20.69
N ASN A 289 -5.25 -16.61 20.89
CA ASN A 289 -4.61 -16.01 22.06
C ASN A 289 -4.78 -14.48 22.08
N PRO A 290 -4.41 -13.71 21.02
CA PRO A 290 -4.73 -12.30 20.95
C PRO A 290 -6.22 -11.98 21.09
N VAL A 291 -7.12 -12.78 20.51
CA VAL A 291 -8.58 -12.55 20.61
C VAL A 291 -9.04 -12.63 22.06
N ASN A 292 -8.65 -13.68 22.78
CA ASN A 292 -8.99 -13.84 24.19
C ASN A 292 -8.35 -12.74 25.05
N GLN A 293 -7.13 -12.32 24.70
CA GLN A 293 -6.44 -11.23 25.40
C GLN A 293 -7.18 -9.90 25.23
N ALA A 294 -7.59 -9.55 24.00
CA ALA A 294 -8.30 -8.31 23.73
C ALA A 294 -9.67 -8.28 24.43
N LEU A 295 -10.41 -9.40 24.43
CA LEU A 295 -11.66 -9.52 25.20
C LEU A 295 -11.43 -9.33 26.71
N SER A 296 -10.40 -9.98 27.26
CA SER A 296 -10.05 -9.87 28.67
C SER A 296 -9.64 -8.44 29.05
N ASP A 297 -8.87 -7.77 28.21
CA ASP A 297 -8.40 -6.40 28.44
C ASP A 297 -9.55 -5.39 28.36
N ALA A 298 -10.52 -5.61 27.45
CA ALA A 298 -11.74 -4.83 27.38
C ALA A 298 -12.72 -5.12 28.53
N GLY A 299 -12.46 -6.15 29.36
CA GLY A 299 -13.37 -6.59 30.42
C GLY A 299 -14.67 -7.21 29.89
N LEU A 300 -14.65 -7.76 28.67
CA LEU A 300 -15.81 -8.29 27.98
C LEU A 300 -15.73 -9.80 27.78
N LYS A 301 -16.89 -10.44 27.69
CA LYS A 301 -17.04 -11.81 27.18
C LYS A 301 -17.38 -11.77 25.71
N ALA A 302 -17.11 -12.85 25.00
CA ALA A 302 -17.54 -13.05 23.61
C ALA A 302 -19.05 -12.79 23.40
N THR A 303 -19.88 -13.10 24.39
CA THR A 303 -21.34 -12.88 24.36
C THR A 303 -21.73 -11.42 24.38
N ASP A 304 -20.86 -10.54 24.88
CA ASP A 304 -21.11 -9.10 25.03
C ASP A 304 -20.80 -8.33 23.74
N LEU A 305 -20.16 -8.97 22.76
CA LEU A 305 -20.02 -8.41 21.42
C LEU A 305 -21.41 -8.33 20.76
N ASP A 306 -21.60 -7.40 19.85
CA ASP A 306 -22.76 -7.32 18.95
C ASP A 306 -22.41 -7.87 17.57
N LYS A 307 -21.22 -7.51 17.08
CA LYS A 307 -20.74 -7.83 15.73
C LYS A 307 -19.28 -8.27 15.72
N VAL A 308 -18.95 -9.06 14.70
CA VAL A 308 -17.58 -9.43 14.36
C VAL A 308 -17.33 -9.03 12.91
N LEU A 309 -16.32 -8.20 12.66
CA LEU A 309 -15.89 -7.78 11.33
C LEU A 309 -14.63 -8.57 10.96
N LEU A 310 -14.63 -9.18 9.78
CA LEU A 310 -13.44 -9.83 9.22
C LEU A 310 -12.80 -8.88 8.20
N VAL A 311 -11.52 -8.61 8.39
CA VAL A 311 -10.72 -7.71 7.55
C VAL A 311 -9.48 -8.45 7.06
N GLY A 312 -9.03 -8.13 5.84
CA GLY A 312 -7.86 -8.77 5.23
C GLY A 312 -8.18 -10.09 4.51
N GLY A 313 -7.52 -10.30 3.37
CA GLY A 313 -7.84 -11.40 2.46
C GLY A 313 -7.66 -12.81 3.05
N SER A 314 -6.80 -12.98 4.06
CA SER A 314 -6.57 -14.29 4.68
C SER A 314 -7.74 -14.73 5.58
N THR A 315 -8.66 -13.83 5.94
CA THR A 315 -9.91 -14.18 6.63
C THR A 315 -10.91 -14.96 5.77
N ARG A 316 -10.71 -14.97 4.44
CA ARG A 316 -11.52 -15.73 3.48
C ARG A 316 -11.30 -17.25 3.58
N VAL A 317 -10.26 -17.69 4.28
CA VAL A 317 -9.99 -19.11 4.52
C VAL A 317 -11.08 -19.69 5.44
N PRO A 318 -11.81 -20.75 5.04
CA PRO A 318 -12.94 -21.28 5.82
C PRO A 318 -12.60 -21.63 7.28
N MET A 319 -11.44 -22.25 7.52
CA MET A 319 -10.95 -22.55 8.88
C MET A 319 -10.84 -21.31 9.76
N VAL A 320 -10.50 -20.14 9.21
CA VAL A 320 -10.42 -18.88 9.96
C VAL A 320 -11.82 -18.43 10.38
N GLU A 321 -12.79 -18.42 9.47
CA GLU A 321 -14.18 -18.10 9.80
C GLU A 321 -14.74 -19.05 10.86
N GLU A 322 -14.47 -20.36 10.74
CA GLU A 322 -14.90 -21.37 11.70
C GLU A 322 -14.28 -21.15 13.10
N LEU A 323 -12.99 -20.82 13.16
CA LEU A 323 -12.34 -20.48 14.43
C LEU A 323 -12.98 -19.25 15.06
N VAL A 324 -13.21 -18.18 14.30
CA VAL A 324 -13.83 -16.95 14.80
C VAL A 324 -15.24 -17.21 15.32
N LYS A 325 -16.05 -18.01 14.61
CA LYS A 325 -17.37 -18.45 15.08
C LYS A 325 -17.28 -19.26 16.36
N LYS A 326 -16.30 -20.16 16.48
CA LYS A 326 -16.06 -20.96 17.69
C LYS A 326 -15.66 -20.09 18.88
N LEU A 327 -14.83 -19.07 18.68
CA LEU A 327 -14.36 -18.18 19.73
C LEU A 327 -15.47 -17.22 20.21
N THR A 328 -16.28 -16.72 19.28
CA THR A 328 -17.23 -15.64 19.57
C THR A 328 -18.69 -16.09 19.71
N GLY A 329 -19.03 -17.26 19.17
CA GLY A 329 -20.41 -17.70 19.00
C GLY A 329 -21.20 -16.90 17.96
N LYS A 330 -20.54 -16.03 17.17
CA LYS A 330 -21.20 -15.10 16.23
C LYS A 330 -20.81 -15.38 14.80
N GLU A 331 -21.79 -15.18 13.92
CA GLU A 331 -21.56 -15.14 12.48
C GLU A 331 -20.88 -13.81 12.11
N PRO A 332 -19.78 -13.84 11.34
CA PRO A 332 -19.14 -12.64 10.82
C PRO A 332 -20.10 -11.76 10.01
N TYR A 333 -19.97 -10.45 10.18
CA TYR A 333 -20.72 -9.47 9.42
C TYR A 333 -20.19 -9.38 7.99
N LYS A 334 -21.08 -9.51 7.00
CA LYS A 334 -20.73 -9.54 5.57
C LYS A 334 -20.86 -8.20 4.84
N GLY A 335 -21.28 -7.14 5.53
CA GLY A 335 -21.50 -5.82 4.92
C GLY A 335 -20.25 -4.95 4.79
N VAL A 336 -19.08 -5.45 5.21
CA VAL A 336 -17.79 -4.78 5.07
C VAL A 336 -16.97 -5.50 4.01
N ASN A 337 -16.39 -4.77 3.06
CA ASN A 337 -15.46 -5.35 2.10
C ASN A 337 -14.07 -5.49 2.76
N PRO A 338 -13.56 -6.72 2.96
CA PRO A 338 -12.32 -6.96 3.70
C PRO A 338 -11.07 -6.41 3.00
N ASP A 339 -11.14 -6.09 1.70
CA ASP A 339 -10.00 -5.58 0.91
C ASP A 339 -9.99 -4.05 0.79
N GLU A 340 -11.07 -3.37 1.15
CA GLU A 340 -11.27 -1.94 0.88
C GLU A 340 -11.59 -1.12 2.14
N CYS A 341 -12.17 -1.75 3.17
CA CYS A 341 -12.68 -1.05 4.33
C CYS A 341 -11.62 -0.25 5.11
N VAL A 342 -10.37 -0.72 5.10
CA VAL A 342 -9.26 -0.01 5.75
C VAL A 342 -8.97 1.31 5.03
N ALA A 343 -8.88 1.32 3.70
CA ALA A 343 -8.67 2.55 2.93
C ALA A 343 -9.89 3.49 3.03
N VAL A 344 -11.10 2.94 2.97
CA VAL A 344 -12.36 3.67 3.21
C VAL A 344 -12.33 4.37 4.56
N GLY A 345 -11.97 3.65 5.63
CA GLY A 345 -11.82 4.21 6.97
C GLY A 345 -10.78 5.31 7.07
N ALA A 346 -9.62 5.12 6.43
CA ALA A 346 -8.58 6.14 6.35
C ALA A 346 -9.08 7.41 5.63
N SER A 347 -9.91 7.26 4.59
CA SER A 347 -10.51 8.40 3.90
C SER A 347 -11.56 9.12 4.77
N ILE A 348 -12.35 8.40 5.57
CA ILE A 348 -13.26 9.01 6.54
C ILE A 348 -12.47 9.82 7.58
N GLN A 349 -11.37 9.28 8.10
CA GLN A 349 -10.47 10.01 8.98
C GLN A 349 -9.87 11.25 8.30
N ALA A 350 -9.54 11.16 7.02
CA ALA A 350 -9.11 12.31 6.22
C ALA A 350 -10.23 13.38 6.12
N GLY A 351 -11.48 12.95 5.93
CA GLY A 351 -12.66 13.83 5.96
C GLY A 351 -12.88 14.52 7.30
N VAL A 352 -12.63 13.83 8.43
CA VAL A 352 -12.68 14.45 9.77
C VAL A 352 -11.61 15.55 9.91
N LEU A 353 -10.39 15.29 9.42
CA LEU A 353 -9.30 16.29 9.47
C LEU A 353 -9.55 17.48 8.54
N ALA A 354 -10.19 17.25 7.39
CA ALA A 354 -10.63 18.31 6.48
C ALA A 354 -11.82 19.14 7.01
N GLY A 355 -12.56 18.60 7.99
CA GLY A 355 -13.83 19.17 8.46
C GLY A 355 -15.04 18.83 7.58
N ASP A 356 -14.86 17.95 6.60
CA ASP A 356 -15.93 17.43 5.71
C ASP A 356 -16.85 16.46 6.47
N VAL A 357 -16.30 15.72 7.44
CA VAL A 357 -17.05 14.81 8.32
C VAL A 357 -17.15 15.46 9.70
N LYS A 358 -18.39 15.70 10.15
CA LYS A 358 -18.70 16.32 11.45
C LYS A 358 -19.21 15.28 12.43
N ASP A 359 -19.12 15.64 13.71
CA ASP A 359 -19.72 14.86 14.82
C ASP A 359 -19.19 13.42 14.94
N LEU A 360 -17.95 13.19 14.47
CA LEU A 360 -17.23 11.93 14.63
C LEU A 360 -16.02 12.13 15.55
N LEU A 361 -16.04 11.47 16.71
CA LEU A 361 -14.94 11.45 17.68
C LEU A 361 -14.30 10.07 17.71
N LEU A 362 -13.00 10.01 17.41
CA LEU A 362 -12.21 8.78 17.51
C LEU A 362 -11.32 8.82 18.75
N LEU A 363 -11.49 7.83 19.64
CA LEU A 363 -10.68 7.58 20.81
C LEU A 363 -9.92 6.26 20.61
N ASP A 364 -8.65 6.35 20.22
CA ASP A 364 -7.77 5.18 20.03
C ASP A 364 -6.93 4.93 21.31
N VAL A 365 -6.16 3.85 21.35
CA VAL A 365 -5.35 3.44 22.51
C VAL A 365 -3.91 3.07 22.14
N THR A 366 -3.00 3.11 23.11
CA THR A 366 -1.65 2.52 22.94
C THR A 366 -1.69 1.00 23.11
N PRO A 367 -1.12 0.20 22.18
CA PRO A 367 -1.23 -1.28 22.24
C PRO A 367 -0.33 -1.93 23.30
N LEU A 368 0.65 -1.21 23.83
CA LEU A 368 1.67 -1.73 24.74
C LEU A 368 1.94 -0.73 25.87
N SER A 369 2.26 -1.26 27.04
CA SER A 369 2.63 -0.45 28.20
C SER A 369 3.97 0.24 27.98
N LEU A 370 4.07 1.47 28.47
CA LEU A 370 5.25 2.31 28.42
C LEU A 370 5.74 2.59 29.83
N GLY A 371 7.05 2.54 29.99
CA GLY A 371 7.66 2.70 31.30
C GLY A 371 9.16 2.89 31.24
N ILE A 372 9.79 2.82 32.41
CA ILE A 372 11.25 2.97 32.55
C ILE A 372 11.87 1.81 33.31
N GLU A 373 13.16 1.56 33.07
CA GLU A 373 13.96 0.71 33.94
C GLU A 373 14.22 1.43 35.26
N THR A 374 13.97 0.71 36.36
CA THR A 374 14.23 1.16 37.72
C THR A 374 15.26 0.25 38.40
N TYR A 375 15.68 0.62 39.61
CA TYR A 375 16.69 -0.13 40.36
C TYR A 375 16.37 -1.63 40.43
N GLY A 376 17.37 -2.48 40.16
CA GLY A 376 17.20 -3.93 40.09
C GLY A 376 16.78 -4.47 38.71
N GLY A 377 16.74 -3.63 37.68
CA GLY A 377 16.40 -4.04 36.31
C GLY A 377 14.91 -4.27 36.10
N VAL A 378 14.07 -3.71 36.98
CA VAL A 378 12.62 -3.85 36.97
C VAL A 378 12.01 -2.82 36.01
N PHE A 379 11.09 -3.28 35.16
CA PHE A 379 10.31 -2.40 34.30
C PHE A 379 9.14 -1.82 35.09
N THR A 380 9.19 -0.52 35.37
CA THR A 380 8.10 0.20 36.03
C THR A 380 7.25 0.89 34.97
N LYS A 381 5.99 0.46 34.85
CA LYS A 381 5.02 1.03 33.92
C LYS A 381 4.51 2.38 34.41
N LEU A 382 4.40 3.36 33.49
CA LEU A 382 3.79 4.66 33.73
C LEU A 382 2.48 4.83 32.97
N ILE A 383 2.40 4.23 31.78
CA ILE A 383 1.19 4.16 30.96
C ILE A 383 0.96 2.68 30.66
N GLU A 384 -0.17 2.14 31.11
CA GLU A 384 -0.55 0.75 30.81
C GLU A 384 -1.02 0.65 29.35
N ARG A 385 -0.89 -0.53 28.75
CA ARG A 385 -1.52 -0.84 27.45
C ARG A 385 -3.02 -0.58 27.50
N ASN A 386 -3.60 -0.31 26.33
CA ASN A 386 -4.99 0.09 26.13
C ASN A 386 -5.39 1.41 26.83
N THR A 387 -4.43 2.22 27.28
CA THR A 387 -4.73 3.60 27.70
C THR A 387 -5.11 4.43 26.46
N THR A 388 -6.23 5.14 26.52
CA THR A 388 -6.71 6.06 25.49
C THR A 388 -5.67 7.13 25.16
N ILE A 389 -5.50 7.45 23.88
CA ILE A 389 -4.58 8.47 23.36
C ILE A 389 -5.33 9.60 22.64
N PRO A 390 -4.85 10.85 22.69
CA PRO A 390 -3.61 11.30 23.35
C PRO A 390 -3.70 11.29 24.89
N THR A 391 -2.56 11.09 25.57
CA THR A 391 -2.51 11.03 27.03
C THR A 391 -1.18 11.48 27.60
N LYS A 392 -1.19 11.93 28.86
CA LYS A 392 0.00 12.38 29.56
C LYS A 392 0.02 11.87 31.00
N LYS A 393 1.14 11.29 31.42
CA LYS A 393 1.37 10.79 32.78
C LYS A 393 2.74 11.22 33.28
N SER A 394 2.81 11.66 34.53
CA SER A 394 4.07 11.98 35.21
C SER A 394 4.20 11.16 36.48
N GLN A 395 5.42 10.75 36.80
CA GLN A 395 5.74 10.08 38.05
C GLN A 395 7.10 10.55 38.56
N VAL A 396 7.20 10.76 39.88
CA VAL A 396 8.43 11.18 40.53
C VAL A 396 9.24 9.96 40.94
N PHE A 397 10.49 9.94 40.51
CA PHE A 397 11.53 8.99 40.89
C PHE A 397 12.64 9.72 41.67
N SER A 398 13.62 8.97 42.16
CA SER A 398 14.76 9.52 42.89
C SER A 398 16.06 8.78 42.56
N THR A 399 17.20 9.35 42.93
CA THR A 399 18.53 8.72 42.82
C THR A 399 18.64 7.43 43.64
N ALA A 400 19.40 6.48 43.10
CA ALA A 400 19.63 5.16 43.69
C ALA A 400 20.89 5.10 44.58
N ALA A 401 21.79 6.08 44.47
CA ALA A 401 23.03 6.17 45.24
C ALA A 401 23.26 7.56 45.85
N ASP A 402 24.01 7.61 46.96
CA ASP A 402 24.37 8.85 47.64
C ASP A 402 25.30 9.69 46.77
N GLY A 403 25.04 11.00 46.70
CA GLY A 403 25.86 11.94 45.92
C GLY A 403 25.74 11.79 44.40
N GLN A 404 24.76 11.02 43.90
CA GLN A 404 24.52 10.82 42.48
C GLN A 404 24.13 12.13 41.79
N THR A 405 24.93 12.58 40.83
CA THR A 405 24.75 13.86 40.11
C THR A 405 24.12 13.73 38.72
N SER A 406 23.83 12.50 38.29
CA SER A 406 23.10 12.21 37.06
C SER A 406 22.24 10.94 37.18
N VAL A 407 21.13 10.88 36.46
CA VAL A 407 20.31 9.66 36.31
C VAL A 407 20.16 9.29 34.84
N GLU A 408 20.30 8.02 34.53
CA GLU A 408 19.95 7.46 33.23
C GLU A 408 18.47 7.07 33.25
N VAL A 409 17.71 7.61 32.30
CA VAL A 409 16.32 7.23 32.04
C VAL A 409 16.32 6.31 30.85
N HIS A 410 16.11 5.01 31.10
CA HIS A 410 15.97 3.99 30.07
C HIS A 410 14.48 3.73 29.84
N VAL A 411 13.99 4.14 28.67
CA VAL A 411 12.58 4.06 28.27
C VAL A 411 12.33 2.74 27.54
N LEU A 412 11.29 2.02 27.94
CA LEU A 412 10.93 0.72 27.36
C LEU A 412 9.43 0.62 27.07
N GLN A 413 9.11 -0.33 26.19
CA GLN A 413 7.76 -0.75 25.82
C GLN A 413 7.62 -2.27 25.96
N GLY A 414 6.54 -2.73 26.60
CA GLY A 414 6.25 -4.15 26.73
C GLY A 414 5.50 -4.52 28.00
N GLU A 415 5.30 -5.82 28.23
CA GLU A 415 4.47 -6.34 29.32
C GLU A 415 5.25 -7.23 30.32
N ARG A 416 6.56 -7.36 30.14
CA ARG A 416 7.40 -8.21 31.00
C ARG A 416 7.84 -7.43 32.24
N GLU A 417 7.92 -8.09 33.38
CA GLU A 417 8.33 -7.46 34.65
C GLU A 417 9.79 -6.95 34.65
N MET A 418 10.69 -7.64 33.94
CA MET A 418 12.10 -7.25 33.86
C MET A 418 12.37 -6.45 32.60
N ALA A 419 13.08 -5.33 32.74
CA ALA A 419 13.43 -4.42 31.65
C ALA A 419 14.13 -5.14 30.48
N THR A 420 15.02 -6.10 30.77
CA THR A 420 15.78 -6.83 29.73
C THR A 420 14.93 -7.64 28.75
N TYR A 421 13.66 -7.93 29.08
CA TYR A 421 12.75 -8.69 28.22
C TYR A 421 11.72 -7.81 27.50
N ASN A 422 11.80 -6.48 27.68
CA ASN A 422 10.98 -5.52 26.98
C ASN A 422 11.78 -4.83 25.88
N LYS A 423 11.07 -4.15 24.98
CA LYS A 423 11.68 -3.41 23.88
C LYS A 423 12.22 -2.09 24.41
N THR A 424 13.54 -1.89 24.36
CA THR A 424 14.15 -0.57 24.56
C THR A 424 13.68 0.38 23.46
N LEU A 425 13.17 1.54 23.87
CA LEU A 425 12.83 2.63 22.96
C LEU A 425 13.93 3.72 22.92
N GLY A 426 14.58 3.99 24.06
CA GLY A 426 15.64 4.99 24.13
C GLY A 426 16.27 5.10 25.51
N ARG A 427 17.41 5.79 25.58
CA ARG A 427 18.12 6.11 26.82
C ARG A 427 18.61 7.55 26.76
N PHE A 428 18.47 8.26 27.87
CA PHE A 428 19.02 9.61 28.00
C PHE A 428 19.42 9.89 29.45
N GLN A 429 20.37 10.81 29.64
CA GLN A 429 20.89 11.14 30.97
C GLN A 429 20.46 12.54 31.38
N LEU A 430 19.77 12.64 32.52
CA LEU A 430 19.57 13.91 33.21
C LEU A 430 20.79 14.17 34.08
N THR A 431 21.57 15.20 33.74
CA THR A 431 22.79 15.60 34.46
C THR A 431 22.54 16.89 35.25
N GLY A 432 23.47 17.23 36.15
CA GLY A 432 23.38 18.46 36.94
C GLY A 432 22.47 18.36 38.17
N ILE A 433 22.27 17.15 38.68
CA ILE A 433 21.56 16.93 39.96
C ILE A 433 22.50 17.31 41.10
N ALA A 434 21.99 18.07 42.07
CA ALA A 434 22.77 18.46 43.24
C ALA A 434 23.13 17.22 44.10
N PRO A 435 24.39 17.08 44.57
CA PRO A 435 24.76 15.97 45.44
C PRO A 435 23.92 15.93 46.72
N ALA A 436 23.14 14.87 46.89
CA ALA A 436 22.29 14.65 48.06
C ALA A 436 22.29 13.15 48.43
N PRO A 437 21.85 12.78 49.66
CA PRO A 437 21.60 11.39 49.99
C PRO A 437 20.63 10.73 49.01
N ARG A 438 20.77 9.42 48.78
CA ARG A 438 19.83 8.66 47.94
C ARG A 438 18.39 8.87 48.42
N GLY A 439 17.44 8.92 47.50
CA GLY A 439 16.04 9.14 47.84
C GLY A 439 15.62 10.60 48.02
N VAL A 440 16.57 11.56 48.00
CA VAL A 440 16.27 13.00 48.20
C VAL A 440 15.97 13.75 46.89
N PRO A 441 16.76 13.64 45.81
CA PRO A 441 16.46 14.31 44.55
C PRO A 441 15.12 13.84 43.96
N GLN A 442 14.27 14.77 43.56
CA GLN A 442 12.96 14.47 42.97
C GLN A 442 13.03 14.64 41.46
N ILE A 443 13.05 13.52 40.75
CA ILE A 443 13.13 13.49 39.28
C ILE A 443 11.74 13.12 38.76
N GLU A 444 11.01 14.10 38.23
CA GLU A 444 9.75 13.87 37.55
C GLU A 444 10.02 13.36 36.13
N VAL A 445 9.58 12.14 35.84
CA VAL A 445 9.57 11.60 34.48
C VAL A 445 8.16 11.68 33.94
N THR A 446 8.01 12.31 32.78
CA THR A 446 6.73 12.54 32.10
C THR A 446 6.72 11.81 30.77
N PHE A 447 5.66 11.04 30.52
CA PHE A 447 5.33 10.44 29.24
C PHE A 447 4.13 11.18 28.65
N ASP A 448 4.24 11.56 27.39
CA ASP A 448 3.20 12.22 26.60
C ASP A 448 3.06 11.44 25.28
N ILE A 449 1.87 10.92 24.99
CA ILE A 449 1.57 10.18 23.77
C ILE A 449 0.63 11.03 22.94
N ASP A 450 1.04 11.35 21.71
CA ASP A 450 0.23 12.14 20.79
C ASP A 450 -0.89 11.32 20.13
N ALA A 451 -1.68 11.97 19.29
CA ALA A 451 -2.78 11.33 18.58
C ALA A 451 -2.31 10.30 17.54
N ASN A 452 -1.04 10.30 17.11
CA ASN A 452 -0.47 9.29 16.21
C ASN A 452 0.09 8.08 16.96
N GLY A 453 0.06 8.10 18.30
CA GLY A 453 0.68 7.09 19.15
C GLY A 453 2.20 7.29 19.29
N ILE A 454 2.74 8.47 18.96
CA ILE A 454 4.17 8.81 19.10
C ILE A 454 4.45 9.25 20.52
N VAL A 455 5.53 8.73 21.11
CA VAL A 455 5.87 8.94 22.52
C VAL A 455 6.90 10.06 22.70
N HIS A 456 6.60 11.01 23.58
CA HIS A 456 7.53 12.02 24.07
C HIS A 456 7.82 11.77 25.55
N VAL A 457 9.10 11.73 25.92
CA VAL A 457 9.52 11.50 27.30
C VAL A 457 10.39 12.66 27.78
N SER A 458 10.04 13.26 28.91
CA SER A 458 10.91 14.22 29.59
C SER A 458 11.22 13.79 31.01
N ALA A 459 12.39 14.18 31.48
CA ALA A 459 12.81 14.02 32.86
C ALA A 459 13.26 15.39 33.40
N LYS A 460 12.70 15.80 34.54
CA LYS A 460 12.97 17.07 35.17
C LYS A 460 13.33 16.88 36.62
N ASP A 461 14.45 17.45 37.05
CA ASP A 461 14.78 17.59 38.46
C ASP A 461 13.99 18.76 39.04
N MET A 462 13.10 18.47 39.98
CA MET A 462 12.21 19.44 40.61
C MET A 462 12.97 20.42 41.52
N GLY A 463 14.16 20.05 41.99
CA GLY A 463 14.98 20.91 42.86
C GLY A 463 15.77 21.96 42.09
N THR A 464 16.39 21.57 40.97
CA THR A 464 17.22 22.47 40.15
C THR A 464 16.46 23.09 38.97
N GLY A 465 15.34 22.49 38.57
CA GLY A 465 14.62 22.85 37.35
C GLY A 465 15.27 22.34 36.07
N ASN A 466 16.42 21.65 36.17
CA ASN A 466 17.09 21.06 35.02
C ASN A 466 16.17 20.01 34.37
N GLU A 467 16.00 20.13 33.06
CA GLU A 467 15.17 19.23 32.28
C GLU A 467 15.99 18.65 31.13
N GLN A 468 15.75 17.37 30.85
CA GLN A 468 16.16 16.72 29.61
C GLN A 468 14.92 16.06 29.02
N LYS A 469 14.71 16.28 27.73
CA LYS A 469 13.63 15.66 26.99
C LYS A 469 14.18 14.90 25.81
N ILE A 470 13.59 13.75 25.57
CA ILE A 470 13.77 12.98 24.37
C ILE A 470 12.39 12.85 23.74
N THR A 471 12.26 13.28 22.50
CA THR A 471 11.17 12.74 21.69
C THR A 471 11.60 11.32 21.37
N ILE A 472 10.84 10.34 21.85
CA ILE A 472 11.00 8.95 21.40
C ILE A 472 10.34 8.89 20.03
N THR A 473 10.88 9.63 19.08
CA THR A 473 10.99 9.13 17.73
C THR A 473 12.01 8.04 17.89
N SER A 474 11.55 6.78 17.99
CA SER A 474 12.47 5.65 17.81
C SER A 474 13.41 6.05 16.69
N SER A 475 14.72 6.12 16.96
CA SER A 475 15.71 6.57 15.98
C SER A 475 15.33 5.95 14.65
N SER A 476 14.76 6.77 13.75
CA SER A 476 14.43 6.25 12.44
C SER A 476 15.76 5.71 11.94
N ASN A 477 15.76 4.53 11.32
CA ASN A 477 17.00 4.03 10.72
C ASN A 477 17.47 4.95 9.56
N LEU A 478 16.77 6.07 9.33
CA LEU A 478 17.11 7.19 8.50
C LEU A 478 17.24 8.45 9.38
N SER A 479 18.36 9.16 9.26
CA SER A 479 18.47 10.52 9.78
C SER A 479 17.60 11.50 8.99
N GLU A 480 17.34 12.71 9.50
CA GLU A 480 16.67 13.76 8.72
C GLU A 480 17.39 14.02 7.38
N ALA A 481 18.73 13.98 7.39
CA ALA A 481 19.54 14.11 6.18
C ALA A 481 19.34 12.94 5.20
N ASP A 482 19.17 11.71 5.70
CA ASP A 482 18.85 10.56 4.85
C ASP A 482 17.44 10.67 4.28
N ILE A 483 16.47 11.16 5.05
CA ILE A 483 15.09 11.40 4.60
C ILE A 483 15.09 12.47 3.51
N GLU A 484 15.76 13.62 3.73
CA GLU A 484 15.87 14.67 2.72
C GLU A 484 16.57 14.21 1.46
N LYS A 485 17.61 13.38 1.59
CA LYS A 485 18.28 12.75 0.46
C LYS A 485 17.32 11.83 -0.29
N ALA A 486 16.59 10.96 0.42
CA ALA A 486 15.62 10.05 -0.16
C ALA A 486 14.47 10.79 -0.85
N VAL A 487 13.98 11.91 -0.29
CA VAL A 487 12.99 12.80 -0.93
C VAL A 487 13.53 13.33 -2.25
N LYS A 488 14.73 13.93 -2.26
CA LYS A 488 15.36 14.46 -3.49
C LYS A 488 15.59 13.38 -4.55
N GLU A 489 16.00 12.19 -4.12
CA GLU A 489 16.16 11.04 -5.01
C GLU A 489 14.81 10.58 -5.56
N ALA A 490 13.77 10.49 -4.72
CA ALA A 490 12.43 10.11 -5.11
C ALA A 490 11.83 11.10 -6.12
N GLU A 491 12.06 12.41 -5.96
CA GLU A 491 11.70 13.47 -6.91
C GLU A 491 12.47 13.33 -8.22
N LYS A 492 13.79 13.12 -8.16
CA LYS A 492 14.62 12.91 -9.34
C LYS A 492 14.14 11.71 -10.15
N PHE A 493 13.89 10.58 -9.50
CA PHE A 493 13.45 9.39 -10.19
C PHE A 493 12.02 9.53 -10.72
N ALA A 494 11.13 10.25 -10.02
CA ALA A 494 9.80 10.56 -10.56
C ALA A 494 9.89 11.38 -11.86
N ALA A 495 10.84 12.30 -11.97
CA ALA A 495 11.11 13.03 -13.21
C ALA A 495 11.67 12.12 -14.32
N GLU A 496 12.59 11.21 -13.98
CA GLU A 496 13.12 10.21 -14.94
C GLU A 496 12.02 9.25 -15.43
N ASP A 497 11.16 8.78 -14.53
CA ASP A 497 10.04 7.89 -14.84
C ASP A 497 9.00 8.61 -15.73
N LYS A 498 8.72 9.90 -15.45
CA LYS A 498 7.87 10.75 -16.30
C LYS A 498 8.45 10.90 -17.71
N GLN A 499 9.75 11.19 -17.83
CA GLN A 499 10.41 11.33 -19.13
C GLN A 499 10.35 10.04 -19.94
N LYS A 500 10.58 8.87 -19.30
CA LYS A 500 10.46 7.57 -19.97
C LYS A 500 9.03 7.27 -20.42
N LYS A 501 8.04 7.63 -19.61
CA LYS A 501 6.62 7.51 -19.98
C LYS A 501 6.31 8.35 -21.23
N GLU A 502 6.74 9.62 -21.25
CA GLU A 502 6.57 10.52 -22.39
C GLU A 502 7.27 9.99 -23.66
N GLU A 503 8.47 9.42 -23.52
CA GLU A 503 9.17 8.76 -24.63
C GLU A 503 8.34 7.58 -25.18
N ALA A 504 7.85 6.69 -24.31
CA ALA A 504 7.05 5.55 -24.71
C ALA A 504 5.72 5.95 -25.38
N GLU A 505 5.05 6.98 -24.86
CA GLU A 505 3.81 7.53 -25.43
C GLU A 505 4.05 8.16 -26.81
N ALA A 506 5.12 8.94 -26.97
CA ALA A 506 5.50 9.51 -28.26
C ALA A 506 5.77 8.43 -29.31
N ARG A 507 6.47 7.36 -28.93
CA ARG A 507 6.74 6.21 -29.80
C ARG A 507 5.47 5.48 -30.20
N ASN A 508 4.61 5.16 -29.23
CA ASN A 508 3.34 4.50 -29.51
C ASN A 508 2.45 5.35 -30.42
N LYS A 509 2.36 6.66 -30.18
CA LYS A 509 1.62 7.60 -31.04
C LYS A 509 2.16 7.61 -32.46
N ALA A 510 3.48 7.65 -32.62
CA ALA A 510 4.13 7.62 -33.91
C ALA A 510 3.90 6.29 -34.66
N GLU A 511 4.02 5.15 -33.97
CA GLU A 511 3.75 3.83 -34.54
C GLU A 511 2.29 3.66 -34.96
N SER A 512 1.33 4.07 -34.12
CA SER A 512 -0.09 4.06 -34.47
C SER A 512 -0.38 4.95 -35.68
N LEU A 513 0.16 6.18 -35.71
CA LEU A 513 -0.05 7.09 -36.84
C LEU A 513 0.52 6.51 -38.14
N VAL A 514 1.69 5.90 -38.09
CA VAL A 514 2.29 5.21 -39.25
C VAL A 514 1.37 4.09 -39.74
N TYR A 515 0.91 3.23 -38.84
CA TYR A 515 0.02 2.13 -39.18
C TYR A 515 -1.29 2.61 -39.82
N ASP A 516 -1.95 3.59 -39.19
CA ASP A 516 -3.22 4.14 -39.68
C ASP A 516 -3.03 4.83 -41.03
N THR A 517 -1.95 5.59 -41.21
CA THR A 517 -1.63 6.24 -42.47
C THR A 517 -1.39 5.23 -43.59
N GLU A 518 -0.60 4.18 -43.34
CA GLU A 518 -0.35 3.10 -44.31
C GLU A 518 -1.63 2.35 -44.67
N LYS A 519 -2.50 2.09 -43.69
CA LYS A 519 -3.80 1.46 -43.90
C LYS A 519 -4.71 2.35 -44.76
N THR A 520 -4.86 3.63 -44.42
CA THR A 520 -5.72 4.54 -45.18
C THR A 520 -5.20 4.77 -46.60
N LEU A 521 -3.89 4.89 -46.82
CA LEU A 521 -3.32 4.97 -48.17
C LEU A 521 -3.63 3.71 -49.00
N LYS A 522 -3.69 2.54 -48.36
CA LYS A 522 -4.06 1.29 -49.03
C LYS A 522 -5.55 1.25 -49.38
N GLU A 523 -6.42 1.72 -48.49
CA GLU A 523 -7.88 1.77 -48.68
C GLU A 523 -8.30 2.80 -49.75
N LEU A 524 -7.64 3.97 -49.77
CA LEU A 524 -7.93 5.01 -50.76
C LEU A 524 -7.45 4.65 -52.18
N GLY A 525 -6.45 3.77 -52.30
CA GLY A 525 -5.99 3.25 -53.59
C GLY A 525 -5.68 4.36 -54.60
N ASP A 526 -6.34 4.31 -55.76
CA ASP A 526 -6.17 5.25 -56.87
C ASP A 526 -6.86 6.61 -56.66
N LYS A 527 -7.60 6.80 -55.55
CA LYS A 527 -8.26 8.08 -55.24
C LYS A 527 -7.26 9.14 -54.76
N VAL A 528 -6.04 8.74 -54.39
CA VAL A 528 -4.96 9.66 -54.00
C VAL A 528 -4.05 9.88 -55.20
N GLU A 529 -3.76 11.14 -55.53
CA GLU A 529 -2.81 11.47 -56.59
C GLU A 529 -1.41 10.88 -56.28
N ALA A 530 -0.72 10.40 -57.31
CA ALA A 530 0.57 9.73 -57.15
C ALA A 530 1.63 10.62 -56.45
N ALA A 531 1.60 11.93 -56.68
CA ALA A 531 2.50 12.89 -56.04
C ALA A 531 2.20 13.05 -54.54
N ASP A 532 0.92 13.09 -54.15
CA ASP A 532 0.49 13.19 -52.76
C ASP A 532 0.75 11.88 -52.00
N ARG A 533 0.55 10.73 -52.66
CA ARG A 533 0.91 9.41 -52.11
C ARG A 533 2.41 9.31 -51.83
N ALA A 534 3.26 9.70 -52.79
CA ALA A 534 4.71 9.65 -52.61
C ALA A 534 5.19 10.54 -51.45
N LYS A 535 4.59 11.72 -51.28
CA LYS A 535 4.87 12.63 -50.16
C LYS A 535 4.55 11.98 -48.80
N ILE A 536 3.39 11.32 -48.68
CA ILE A 536 3.00 10.67 -47.42
C ILE A 536 3.91 9.45 -47.14
N GLU A 537 4.22 8.63 -48.15
CA GLU A 537 5.12 7.49 -48.00
C GLU A 537 6.53 7.91 -47.57
N GLU A 538 7.03 9.06 -48.05
CA GLU A 538 8.28 9.66 -47.59
C GLU A 538 8.22 10.04 -46.11
N GLU A 539 7.17 10.72 -45.66
CA GLU A 539 7.02 11.11 -44.25
C GLU A 539 6.80 9.91 -43.32
N VAL A 540 6.11 8.86 -43.79
CA VAL A 540 6.04 7.57 -43.07
C VAL A 540 7.46 6.98 -42.90
N GLY A 541 8.28 7.02 -43.95
CA GLY A 541 9.69 6.62 -43.89
C GLY A 541 10.50 7.43 -42.87
N ASN A 542 10.27 8.75 -42.80
CA ASN A 542 10.92 9.64 -41.84
C ASN A 542 10.54 9.28 -40.39
N VAL A 543 9.26 9.02 -40.13
CA VAL A 543 8.79 8.59 -38.80
C VAL A 543 9.38 7.24 -38.42
N LYS A 544 9.36 6.25 -39.33
CA LYS A 544 9.97 4.92 -39.10
C LYS A 544 11.45 5.04 -38.76
N LYS A 545 12.18 5.92 -39.45
CA LYS A 545 13.60 6.16 -39.18
C LYS A 545 13.83 6.87 -37.83
N ALA A 546 12.98 7.84 -37.47
CA ALA A 546 13.06 8.49 -36.16
C ALA A 546 12.80 7.49 -35.02
N LEU A 547 11.89 6.53 -35.23
CA LEU A 547 11.59 5.44 -34.30
C LEU A 547 12.73 4.44 -34.09
N GLU A 548 13.78 4.43 -34.94
CA GLU A 548 14.99 3.63 -34.72
C GLU A 548 15.91 4.24 -33.65
N GLY A 549 15.78 5.55 -33.37
CA GLY A 549 16.56 6.29 -32.37
C GLY A 549 15.82 6.45 -31.04
N ASN A 550 16.41 7.15 -30.06
CA ASN A 550 15.80 7.42 -28.74
C ASN A 550 15.58 8.92 -28.49
N ASN A 551 15.37 9.71 -29.54
CA ASN A 551 15.17 11.16 -29.42
C ASN A 551 13.67 11.49 -29.55
N THR A 552 13.01 11.70 -28.41
CA THR A 552 11.58 12.05 -28.34
C THR A 552 11.24 13.30 -29.17
N GLU A 553 12.14 14.29 -29.23
CA GLU A 553 11.89 15.53 -29.98
C GLU A 553 11.92 15.29 -31.50
N GLU A 554 12.82 14.42 -31.97
CA GLU A 554 12.86 14.02 -33.39
C GLU A 554 11.64 13.18 -33.78
N ILE A 555 11.23 12.25 -32.91
CA ILE A 555 10.02 11.44 -33.11
C ILE A 555 8.80 12.36 -33.22
N ASN A 556 8.59 13.26 -32.26
CA ASN A 556 7.46 14.19 -32.27
C ASN A 556 7.44 15.09 -33.52
N LYS A 557 8.60 15.66 -33.91
CA LYS A 557 8.71 16.48 -35.12
C LYS A 557 8.38 15.70 -36.39
N ALA A 558 8.84 14.45 -36.50
CA ALA A 558 8.51 13.60 -37.65
C ALA A 558 7.02 13.24 -37.66
N THR A 559 6.44 12.91 -36.49
CA THR A 559 5.02 12.61 -36.33
C THR A 559 4.12 13.79 -36.71
N GLU A 560 4.45 15.01 -36.28
CA GLU A 560 3.72 16.23 -36.67
C GLU A 560 3.77 16.51 -38.17
N LYS A 561 4.92 16.29 -38.82
CA LYS A 561 5.06 16.45 -40.27
C LYS A 561 4.22 15.43 -41.05
N LEU A 562 4.22 14.17 -40.61
CA LEU A 562 3.37 13.14 -41.18
C LEU A 562 1.89 13.51 -41.03
N MET A 563 1.49 13.93 -39.83
CA MET A 563 0.11 14.34 -39.53
C MET A 563 -0.33 15.52 -40.42
N THR A 564 0.52 16.54 -40.55
CA THR A 564 0.26 17.71 -41.41
C THR A 564 0.12 17.30 -42.87
N SER A 565 1.06 16.49 -43.38
CA SER A 565 1.03 16.03 -44.77
C SER A 565 -0.19 15.16 -45.08
N PHE A 566 -0.60 14.33 -44.11
CA PHE A 566 -1.80 13.51 -44.24
C PHE A 566 -3.08 14.37 -44.22
N TYR A 567 -3.14 15.39 -43.37
CA TYR A 567 -4.27 16.33 -43.29
C TYR A 567 -4.44 17.17 -44.56
N ASP A 568 -3.34 17.62 -45.16
CA ASP A 568 -3.36 18.34 -46.43
C ASP A 568 -4.02 17.51 -47.54
N VAL A 569 -3.67 16.22 -47.60
CA VAL A 569 -4.17 15.28 -48.62
C VAL A 569 -5.62 14.90 -48.36
N SER A 570 -5.99 14.63 -47.10
CA SER A 570 -7.39 14.34 -46.75
C SER A 570 -8.31 15.54 -47.03
N THR A 571 -7.85 16.77 -46.80
CA THR A 571 -8.59 18.00 -47.13
C THR A 571 -8.84 18.11 -48.63
N LYS A 572 -7.84 17.83 -49.48
CA LYS A 572 -8.02 17.81 -50.95
C LYS A 572 -9.03 16.76 -51.39
N LEU A 573 -8.98 15.55 -50.80
CA LEU A 573 -9.93 14.47 -51.08
C LEU A 573 -11.36 14.85 -50.70
N TYR A 574 -11.57 15.47 -49.55
CA TYR A 574 -12.88 15.98 -49.12
C TYR A 574 -13.40 17.10 -50.05
N GLN A 575 -12.53 18.01 -50.48
CA GLN A 575 -12.89 19.06 -51.44
C GLN A 575 -13.25 18.49 -52.82
N GLN A 576 -12.56 17.43 -53.28
CA GLN A 576 -12.91 16.73 -54.51
C GLN A 576 -14.22 15.93 -54.40
N ALA A 577 -14.49 15.30 -53.25
CA ALA A 577 -15.74 14.59 -52.99
C ALA A 577 -16.95 15.56 -52.87
N GLY A 578 -16.76 16.72 -52.21
CA GLY A 578 -17.77 17.78 -52.11
C GLY A 578 -18.06 18.48 -53.45
N ALA A 579 -17.04 18.63 -54.31
CA ALA A 579 -17.22 19.16 -55.66
C ALA A 579 -17.97 18.17 -56.60
N GLN A 580 -17.92 16.87 -56.32
CA GLN A 580 -18.71 15.85 -57.03
C GLN A 580 -20.17 15.78 -56.55
N ALA A 581 -20.48 16.16 -55.30
CA ALA A 581 -21.85 16.26 -54.80
C ALA A 581 -22.57 17.56 -55.20
N GLY A 582 -21.83 18.60 -55.61
CA GLY A 582 -22.38 19.90 -56.02
C GLY A 582 -22.77 20.02 -57.52
N ALA A 583 -22.61 18.97 -58.32
CA ALA A 583 -22.83 19.01 -59.78
C ALA A 583 -24.15 18.37 -60.27
N GLN A 584 -25.06 17.97 -59.39
CA GLN A 584 -26.41 17.55 -59.76
C GLN A 584 -27.46 18.06 -58.75
N ALA A 585 -27.94 19.28 -58.96
CA ALA A 585 -29.21 19.72 -58.38
C ALA A 585 -29.90 20.75 -59.30
N GLU A 586 -30.94 20.30 -60.01
CA GLU A 586 -32.13 21.12 -60.29
C GLU A 586 -33.39 20.30 -59.95
N PRO A 587 -34.53 20.95 -59.66
CA PRO A 587 -35.30 20.64 -58.45
C PRO A 587 -36.66 20.02 -58.74
N GLN A 588 -37.09 19.01 -57.96
CA GLN A 588 -38.52 18.76 -57.75
C GLN A 588 -38.89 17.93 -56.51
N ALA A 589 -39.62 18.60 -55.61
CA ALA A 589 -40.71 18.21 -54.71
C ALA A 589 -40.87 16.76 -54.17
N GLU A 590 -40.89 16.72 -52.82
CA GLU A 590 -41.75 15.93 -51.89
C GLU A 590 -42.05 14.43 -52.15
N ALA A 591 -41.57 13.56 -51.26
CA ALA A 591 -42.37 12.90 -50.19
C ALA A 591 -41.83 11.50 -49.80
N GLN A 592 -41.58 11.34 -48.49
CA GLN A 592 -41.72 10.14 -47.64
C GLN A 592 -41.02 8.79 -47.99
N ASN A 593 -40.03 8.50 -47.14
CA ASN A 593 -39.96 7.31 -46.25
C ASN A 593 -39.72 5.91 -46.86
N THR A 594 -38.49 5.38 -46.77
CA THR A 594 -38.11 4.23 -45.89
C THR A 594 -36.78 3.57 -46.33
N THR A 595 -35.86 3.44 -45.35
CA THR A 595 -34.81 2.41 -45.15
C THR A 595 -33.93 1.94 -46.33
N ALA A 596 -32.68 2.41 -46.31
CA ALA A 596 -31.45 1.58 -46.41
C ALA A 596 -30.24 2.51 -46.12
N ASN A 597 -29.62 2.40 -44.94
CA ASN A 597 -28.39 3.14 -44.65
C ASN A 597 -27.20 2.31 -45.10
N ASP A 598 -26.49 2.88 -46.07
CA ASP A 598 -25.23 2.43 -46.66
C ASP A 598 -24.08 2.95 -45.77
N ASP A 599 -23.18 2.03 -45.40
CA ASP A 599 -21.97 2.30 -44.63
C ASP A 599 -20.94 3.02 -45.52
N ASN A 600 -20.70 4.32 -45.31
CA ASN A 600 -19.44 5.00 -45.70
C ASN A 600 -19.39 6.47 -45.22
N VAL A 601 -19.41 6.69 -43.90
CA VAL A 601 -18.93 7.96 -43.32
C VAL A 601 -18.06 7.63 -42.13
N VAL A 602 -16.76 7.89 -42.25
CA VAL A 602 -15.83 7.87 -41.12
C VAL A 602 -15.81 9.29 -40.57
N ASP A 603 -16.65 9.55 -39.58
CA ASP A 603 -16.58 10.77 -38.75
C ASP A 603 -15.30 10.70 -37.92
N ALA A 604 -14.27 11.42 -38.36
CA ALA A 604 -13.07 11.68 -37.57
C ALA A 604 -13.22 13.06 -36.91
N ASP A 605 -14.05 13.14 -35.87
CA ASP A 605 -14.03 14.28 -34.96
C ASP A 605 -12.79 14.17 -34.07
N TYR A 606 -11.74 14.92 -34.42
CA TYR A 606 -10.58 15.15 -33.57
C TYR A 606 -10.69 16.53 -32.94
N GLN A 607 -11.07 16.58 -31.66
CA GLN A 607 -11.11 17.81 -30.88
C GLN A 607 -9.72 18.07 -30.30
N VAL A 608 -9.00 19.06 -30.83
CA VAL A 608 -7.78 19.59 -30.24
C VAL A 608 -8.18 20.40 -29.01
N VAL A 609 -7.78 19.95 -27.82
CA VAL A 609 -7.85 20.77 -26.61
C VAL A 609 -6.51 21.48 -26.50
N ASP A 610 -6.47 22.77 -26.85
CA ASP A 610 -5.34 23.65 -26.55
C ASP A 610 -5.43 24.11 -25.09
N ASP A 611 -4.42 23.79 -24.29
CA ASP A 611 -4.24 24.22 -22.90
C ASP A 611 -3.75 25.68 -22.80
N GLU A 612 -4.39 26.62 -23.51
CA GLU A 612 -4.14 28.06 -23.34
C GLU A 612 -5.45 28.86 -23.38
N GLU A 613 -6.26 28.76 -22.32
CA GLU A 613 -7.07 29.89 -21.82
C GLU A 613 -7.73 29.54 -20.47
N GLN A 614 -7.03 29.78 -19.36
CA GLN A 614 -7.68 30.08 -18.08
C GLN A 614 -7.02 31.28 -17.43
N LYS A 615 -7.75 32.40 -17.45
CA LYS A 615 -7.56 33.56 -16.59
C LYS A 615 -8.38 33.40 -15.33
#